data_AF-A0AA88L0F7-F1
#
_entry.id   AF-A0AA88L0F7-F1
#
_cell.length_a   1.000
_cell.length_b   1.000
_cell.length_c   1.000
_cell.angle_alpha   90.00
_cell.angle_beta   90.00
_cell.angle_gamma   90.00
#
_symmetry.space_group_name_H-M   'P 1'
#
loop_
_entity.id
_entity.type
_entity.pdbx_description
1 polymer ?
#
loop_
_entity_poly.entity_id
_entity_poly.type
_entity_poly.pdbx_seq_one_letter_code
_entity_poly.pdbx_strand_id
1 'polypeptide(L)'
;MTVTGQSDDEWGYDLYPGRKGETYKPSLFQKLWLGEGRDMFDHIRCESNVVSCMKDSPLVRTMMAALKSSGCPIDVRRHISCESCEKIVTGGYDQQHNQIVICQNSARSKDAVLGSLVHEMIHMFDYCRQELDFADTKHLACTEIRAANLTHCSFINAFLGGAAAPWRIAKTHQECVKNRAAESVVAVRKIPFEEARKIVDSVFEPCYADLEPLGRRMRRNSADPIRIEREKHIFGYTSE
;
A
#
# COMPACT_ATOMS: atom_id res chain seq x y z
N MET A 1 -22.25 -23.79 11.52
CA MET A 1 -21.93 -22.69 12.44
C MET A 1 -22.29 -21.42 11.73
N THR A 2 -23.34 -20.75 12.22
CA THR A 2 -23.92 -19.53 11.66
C THR A 2 -22.93 -18.37 11.82
N VAL A 3 -22.38 -17.89 10.70
CA VAL A 3 -21.60 -16.65 10.65
C VAL A 3 -22.58 -15.50 10.82
N THR A 4 -22.60 -14.91 12.01
CA THR A 4 -23.29 -13.65 12.28
C THR A 4 -22.58 -12.54 11.51
N GLY A 5 -23.32 -11.82 10.67
CA GLY A 5 -22.79 -10.71 9.87
C GLY A 5 -22.15 -9.63 10.74
N GLN A 6 -20.84 -9.46 10.57
CA GLN A 6 -20.10 -8.28 11.04
C GLN A 6 -20.17 -7.21 9.96
N SER A 7 -20.48 -5.97 10.35
CA SER A 7 -20.58 -4.83 9.45
C SER A 7 -19.21 -4.34 8.98
N ASP A 8 -19.08 -4.00 7.70
CA ASP A 8 -17.87 -3.52 7.01
C ASP A 8 -17.18 -2.31 7.68
N ASP A 9 -17.89 -1.58 8.55
CA ASP A 9 -17.39 -0.43 9.30
C ASP A 9 -16.24 -0.76 10.27
N GLU A 10 -16.13 -2.01 10.74
CA GLU A 10 -15.14 -2.42 11.75
C GLU A 10 -13.71 -2.51 11.15
N TRP A 11 -13.62 -2.87 9.86
CA TRP A 11 -12.36 -3.10 9.15
C TRP A 11 -11.82 -1.84 8.45
N GLY A 12 -12.65 -0.80 8.33
CA GLY A 12 -12.22 0.58 8.02
C GLY A 12 -11.88 0.88 6.55
N TYR A 13 -12.18 -0.01 5.60
CA TYR A 13 -12.04 0.25 4.16
C TYR A 13 -13.39 0.16 3.42
N ASP A 14 -14.33 1.03 3.78
CA ASP A 14 -15.52 1.30 2.97
C ASP A 14 -15.18 2.17 1.75
N LEU A 15 -14.45 1.60 0.78
CA LEU A 15 -13.88 2.33 -0.36
C LEU A 15 -14.35 1.80 -1.72
N TYR A 16 -14.93 0.60 -1.76
CA TYR A 16 -15.17 -0.18 -2.99
C TYR A 16 -16.67 -0.47 -3.17
N PRO A 17 -17.45 0.44 -3.79
CA PRO A 17 -18.90 0.31 -3.90
C PRO A 17 -19.32 -0.96 -4.65
N GLY A 18 -18.53 -1.41 -5.64
CA GLY A 18 -18.83 -2.62 -6.41
C GLY A 18 -18.92 -3.89 -5.56
N ARG A 19 -18.18 -3.97 -4.45
CA ARG A 19 -18.20 -5.11 -3.53
C ARG A 19 -19.48 -5.18 -2.68
N LYS A 20 -20.18 -4.05 -2.56
CA LYS A 20 -21.46 -3.93 -1.83
C LYS A 20 -22.69 -4.05 -2.75
N GLY A 21 -22.48 -4.32 -4.04
CA GLY A 21 -23.55 -4.26 -5.04
C GLY A 21 -23.96 -2.84 -5.42
N GLU A 22 -23.16 -1.84 -5.04
CA GLU A 22 -23.37 -0.44 -5.38
C GLU A 22 -22.56 -0.04 -6.62
N THR A 23 -23.06 0.93 -7.38
CA THR A 23 -22.36 1.46 -8.55
C THR A 23 -21.64 2.75 -8.20
N TYR A 24 -20.36 2.87 -8.58
CA TYR A 24 -19.61 4.12 -8.47
C TYR A 24 -20.32 5.27 -9.20
N LYS A 25 -20.56 6.39 -8.51
CA LYS A 25 -21.20 7.59 -9.06
C LYS A 25 -20.20 8.75 -9.16
N PRO A 26 -19.59 9.00 -10.33
CA PRO A 26 -18.66 10.12 -10.50
C PRO A 26 -19.39 11.46 -10.34
N SER A 27 -18.70 12.47 -9.80
CA SER A 27 -19.28 13.82 -9.66
C SER A 27 -19.58 14.46 -11.01
N LEU A 28 -20.49 15.43 -11.05
CA LEU A 28 -20.86 16.14 -12.28
C LEU A 28 -19.66 16.81 -12.95
N PHE A 29 -18.77 17.40 -12.14
CA PHE A 29 -17.51 17.97 -12.61
C PHE A 29 -16.58 16.91 -13.22
N GLN A 30 -16.50 15.74 -12.58
CA GLN A 30 -15.69 14.62 -13.03
C GLN A 30 -16.19 14.06 -14.37
N LYS A 31 -17.51 13.92 -14.54
CA LYS A 31 -18.12 13.55 -15.82
C LYS A 31 -17.82 14.56 -16.92
N LEU A 32 -17.89 15.85 -16.62
CA LEU A 32 -17.67 16.93 -17.58
C LEU A 32 -16.21 17.00 -18.07
N TRP A 33 -15.24 16.81 -17.17
CA TRP A 33 -13.81 16.88 -17.50
C TRP A 33 -13.20 15.57 -18.00
N LEU A 34 -13.72 14.42 -17.55
CA LEU A 34 -13.15 13.12 -17.89
C LEU A 34 -14.00 12.33 -18.89
N GLY A 35 -15.21 12.78 -19.23
CA GLY A 35 -16.08 12.09 -20.19
C GLY A 35 -16.76 10.84 -19.61
N GLU A 36 -17.96 10.55 -20.08
CA GLU A 36 -18.69 9.31 -19.74
C GLU A 36 -18.10 8.10 -20.49
N GLY A 37 -18.13 6.92 -19.87
CA GLY A 37 -17.68 5.65 -20.49
C GLY A 37 -16.19 5.31 -20.36
N ARG A 38 -15.41 6.05 -19.57
CA ARG A 38 -13.98 5.74 -19.32
C ARG A 38 -13.71 4.51 -18.45
N ASP A 39 -14.72 3.99 -17.75
CA ASP A 39 -14.54 2.95 -16.73
C ASP A 39 -13.88 1.67 -17.29
N MET A 40 -14.37 1.16 -18.43
CA MET A 40 -13.76 -0.02 -19.07
C MET A 40 -12.32 0.23 -19.56
N PHE A 41 -12.04 1.43 -20.07
CA PHE A 41 -10.68 1.78 -20.50
C PHE A 41 -9.73 1.91 -19.31
N ASP A 42 -10.18 2.54 -18.23
CA ASP A 42 -9.42 2.70 -17.00
C ASP A 42 -9.15 1.33 -16.35
N HIS A 43 -10.12 0.42 -16.40
CA HIS A 43 -9.99 -0.98 -15.96
C HIS A 43 -8.91 -1.73 -16.76
N ILE A 44 -9.01 -1.78 -18.09
CA ILE A 44 -8.02 -2.46 -18.95
C ILE A 44 -6.62 -1.86 -18.76
N ARG A 45 -6.52 -0.53 -18.65
CA ARG A 45 -5.25 0.15 -18.38
C ARG A 45 -4.68 -0.26 -17.03
N CYS A 46 -5.52 -0.33 -16.00
CA CYS A 46 -5.13 -0.76 -14.66
C CYS A 46 -4.58 -2.19 -14.69
N GLU A 47 -5.31 -3.15 -15.28
CA GLU A 47 -4.87 -4.54 -15.39
C GLU A 47 -3.56 -4.67 -16.16
N SER A 48 -3.43 -3.97 -17.30
CA SER A 48 -2.21 -3.95 -18.10
C SER A 48 -1.01 -3.42 -17.31
N ASN A 49 -1.19 -2.33 -16.55
CA ASN A 49 -0.15 -1.79 -15.68
C ASN A 49 0.20 -2.74 -14.54
N VAL A 50 -0.78 -3.40 -13.91
CA VAL A 50 -0.55 -4.41 -12.87
C VAL A 50 0.31 -5.54 -13.42
N VAL A 51 -0.09 -6.14 -14.55
CA VAL A 51 0.65 -7.24 -15.19
C VAL A 51 2.08 -6.81 -15.53
N SER A 52 2.27 -5.60 -16.08
CA SER A 52 3.61 -5.08 -16.36
C SER A 52 4.42 -4.83 -15.08
N CYS A 53 3.81 -4.34 -14.00
CA CYS A 53 4.51 -4.19 -12.72
C CYS A 53 4.95 -5.55 -12.16
N MET A 54 4.10 -6.57 -12.23
CA MET A 54 4.44 -7.92 -11.74
C MET A 54 5.56 -8.58 -12.54
N LYS A 55 5.57 -8.37 -13.86
CA LYS A 55 6.60 -8.94 -14.74
C LYS A 55 7.92 -8.20 -14.64
N ASP A 56 7.88 -6.87 -14.64
CA ASP A 56 9.05 -6.04 -14.94
C ASP A 56 9.66 -5.37 -13.69
N SER A 57 8.92 -5.25 -12.58
CA SER A 57 9.39 -4.53 -11.39
C SER A 57 10.20 -5.43 -10.44
N PRO A 58 11.48 -5.10 -10.17
CA PRO A 58 12.28 -5.81 -9.17
C PRO A 58 11.62 -5.84 -7.78
N LEU A 59 10.91 -4.77 -7.41
CA LEU A 59 10.22 -4.66 -6.13
C LEU A 59 9.06 -5.65 -6.05
N VAL A 60 8.19 -5.66 -7.06
CA VAL A 60 7.02 -6.54 -7.07
C VAL A 60 7.46 -8.00 -7.12
N ARG A 61 8.46 -8.34 -7.93
CA ARG A 61 9.04 -9.69 -7.95
C ARG A 61 9.64 -10.12 -6.61
N THR A 62 10.21 -9.17 -5.85
CA THR A 62 10.70 -9.44 -4.50
C THR A 62 9.56 -9.66 -3.52
N MET A 63 8.53 -8.81 -3.55
CA MET A 63 7.34 -8.97 -2.73
C MET A 63 6.63 -10.31 -2.99
N MET A 64 6.48 -10.71 -4.26
CA MET A 64 5.89 -12.00 -4.64
C MET A 64 6.71 -13.18 -4.09
N ALA A 65 8.05 -13.11 -4.18
CA ALA A 65 8.94 -14.13 -3.64
C ALA A 65 8.85 -14.21 -2.11
N ALA A 66 8.81 -13.07 -1.43
CA ALA A 66 8.67 -12.99 0.02
C ALA A 66 7.34 -13.59 0.49
N LEU A 67 6.22 -13.19 -0.12
CA LEU A 67 4.89 -13.73 0.15
C LEU A 67 4.83 -15.24 -0.06
N LYS A 68 5.38 -15.75 -1.17
CA LYS A 68 5.48 -17.19 -1.44
C LYS A 68 6.28 -17.92 -0.36
N SER A 69 7.42 -17.35 0.03
CA SER A 69 8.32 -17.96 1.03
C SER A 69 7.72 -17.94 2.45
N SER A 70 6.85 -16.97 2.73
CA SER A 70 6.06 -16.90 3.96
C SER A 70 4.80 -17.78 3.96
N GLY A 71 4.54 -18.54 2.90
CA GLY A 71 3.39 -19.44 2.80
C GLY A 71 2.10 -18.81 2.24
N CYS A 72 2.15 -17.58 1.74
CA CYS A 72 1.00 -16.87 1.14
C CYS A 72 1.27 -16.51 -0.32
N PRO A 73 1.42 -17.48 -1.24
CA PRO A 73 1.69 -17.18 -2.65
C PRO A 73 0.56 -16.34 -3.27
N ILE A 74 0.95 -15.32 -4.02
CA ILE A 74 0.01 -14.41 -4.68
C ILE A 74 -0.26 -14.86 -6.12
N ASP A 75 -1.53 -15.06 -6.42
CA ASP A 75 -2.08 -15.20 -7.77
C ASP A 75 -2.75 -13.88 -8.20
N VAL A 76 -2.33 -13.32 -9.34
CA VAL A 76 -2.81 -12.04 -9.87
C VAL A 76 -4.33 -12.00 -10.00
N ARG A 77 -4.93 -13.06 -10.54
CA ARG A 77 -6.36 -13.12 -10.84
C ARG A 77 -7.21 -13.26 -9.58
N ARG A 78 -6.64 -13.86 -8.52
CA ARG A 78 -7.34 -14.07 -7.26
C ARG A 78 -7.12 -12.92 -6.27
N HIS A 79 -5.93 -12.34 -6.23
CA HIS A 79 -5.48 -11.46 -5.16
C HIS A 79 -5.32 -10.01 -5.58
N ILE A 80 -5.47 -9.66 -6.86
CA ILE A 80 -5.40 -8.27 -7.32
C ILE A 80 -6.67 -7.94 -8.12
N SER A 81 -7.29 -6.80 -7.82
CA SER A 81 -8.51 -6.32 -8.45
C SER A 81 -8.37 -4.85 -8.84
N CYS A 82 -8.80 -4.49 -10.04
CA CYS A 82 -8.90 -3.11 -10.49
C CYS A 82 -10.34 -2.63 -10.36
N GLU A 83 -10.60 -1.66 -9.50
CA GLU A 83 -11.97 -1.21 -9.18
C GLU A 83 -12.07 0.32 -9.16
N SER A 84 -13.28 0.83 -9.35
CA SER A 84 -13.58 2.25 -9.18
C SER A 84 -13.84 2.56 -7.70
N CYS A 85 -13.06 3.47 -7.12
CA CYS A 85 -13.12 3.83 -5.70
C CYS A 85 -13.78 5.21 -5.48
N GLU A 86 -14.47 5.40 -4.36
CA GLU A 86 -15.20 6.65 -4.08
C GLU A 86 -14.32 7.81 -3.62
N LYS A 87 -13.26 7.52 -2.86
CA LYS A 87 -12.34 8.52 -2.31
C LYS A 87 -11.12 8.71 -3.21
N ILE A 88 -10.37 9.80 -3.00
CA ILE A 88 -9.08 10.04 -3.67
C ILE A 88 -8.00 9.16 -3.00
N VAL A 89 -8.12 7.87 -3.22
CA VAL A 89 -7.17 6.82 -2.84
C VAL A 89 -6.69 6.12 -4.10
N THR A 90 -5.49 5.55 -4.06
CA THR A 90 -4.90 4.87 -5.22
C THR A 90 -5.01 3.34 -5.13
N GLY A 91 -5.30 2.80 -3.95
CA GLY A 91 -5.56 1.40 -3.71
C GLY A 91 -5.88 1.14 -2.23
N GLY A 92 -5.94 -0.14 -1.87
CA GLY A 92 -6.02 -0.61 -0.49
C GLY A 92 -6.00 -2.14 -0.42
N TYR A 93 -5.67 -2.68 0.75
CA TYR A 93 -5.68 -4.12 1.02
C TYR A 93 -6.97 -4.53 1.75
N ASP A 94 -7.77 -5.36 1.10
CA ASP A 94 -8.95 -6.00 1.67
C ASP A 94 -8.54 -7.34 2.31
N GLN A 95 -8.52 -7.37 3.63
CA GLN A 95 -8.17 -8.54 4.43
C GLN A 95 -9.23 -9.65 4.35
N GLN A 96 -10.52 -9.27 4.28
CA GLN A 96 -11.63 -10.23 4.27
C GLN A 96 -11.58 -11.11 3.03
N HIS A 97 -11.29 -10.50 1.88
CA HIS A 97 -11.17 -11.21 0.62
C HIS A 97 -9.72 -11.63 0.31
N ASN A 98 -8.76 -11.17 1.12
CA ASN A 98 -7.32 -11.25 0.87
C ASN A 98 -6.96 -10.75 -0.53
N GLN A 99 -7.32 -9.50 -0.83
CA GLN A 99 -7.13 -8.87 -2.14
C GLN A 99 -6.53 -7.47 -2.03
N ILE A 100 -5.61 -7.17 -2.93
CA ILE A 100 -5.15 -5.81 -3.22
C ILE A 100 -6.11 -5.20 -4.23
N VAL A 101 -6.70 -4.07 -3.89
CA VAL A 101 -7.51 -3.28 -4.79
C VAL A 101 -6.68 -2.11 -5.31
N ILE A 102 -6.65 -1.93 -6.62
CA ILE A 102 -6.06 -0.77 -7.29
C ILE A 102 -7.20 0.09 -7.82
N CYS A 103 -7.24 1.35 -7.38
CA CYS A 103 -8.31 2.27 -7.74
C CYS A 103 -8.12 2.81 -9.17
N GLN A 104 -8.77 2.20 -10.16
CA GLN A 104 -8.56 2.45 -11.59
C GLN A 104 -8.82 3.92 -12.01
N ASN A 105 -9.74 4.58 -11.30
CA ASN A 105 -10.12 5.97 -11.52
C ASN A 105 -9.07 6.98 -11.01
N SER A 106 -8.20 6.55 -10.10
CA SER A 106 -7.17 7.37 -9.43
C SER A 106 -5.73 6.98 -9.81
N ALA A 107 -5.40 5.69 -9.84
CA ALA A 107 -4.07 5.16 -10.17
C ALA A 107 -3.85 5.08 -11.68
N ARG A 108 -3.76 6.23 -12.35
CA ARG A 108 -3.78 6.31 -13.83
C ARG A 108 -2.45 6.03 -14.52
N SER A 109 -1.32 6.20 -13.83
CA SER A 109 0.01 5.95 -14.37
C SER A 109 0.58 4.63 -13.88
N LYS A 110 1.53 4.05 -14.64
CA LYS A 110 2.25 2.84 -14.23
C LYS A 110 2.95 3.04 -12.88
N ASP A 111 3.52 4.22 -12.63
CA ASP A 111 4.18 4.54 -11.35
C ASP A 111 3.19 4.61 -10.18
N ALA A 112 1.98 5.14 -10.40
CA ALA A 112 0.93 5.17 -9.37
C ALA A 112 0.43 3.76 -9.04
N VAL A 113 0.27 2.91 -10.06
CA VAL A 113 -0.07 1.49 -9.89
C VAL A 113 1.06 0.77 -9.15
N LEU A 114 2.32 0.97 -9.56
CA LEU A 114 3.47 0.37 -8.89
C LEU A 114 3.57 0.77 -7.41
N GLY A 115 3.44 2.07 -7.11
CA GLY A 115 3.50 2.58 -5.75
C GLY A 115 2.40 1.98 -4.87
N SER A 116 1.15 1.98 -5.36
CA SER A 116 0.01 1.39 -4.65
C SER A 116 0.19 -0.11 -4.48
N LEU A 117 0.56 -0.83 -5.54
CA LEU A 117 0.73 -2.27 -5.49
C LEU A 117 1.79 -2.68 -4.46
N VAL A 118 2.97 -2.04 -4.45
CA VAL A 118 4.01 -2.37 -3.46
C VAL A 118 3.56 -2.00 -2.05
N HIS A 119 2.87 -0.87 -1.87
CA HIS A 119 2.31 -0.46 -0.58
C HIS A 119 1.34 -1.53 -0.04
N GLU A 120 0.35 -1.92 -0.83
CA GLU A 120 -0.63 -2.92 -0.41
C GLU A 120 -0.03 -4.33 -0.27
N MET A 121 1.01 -4.66 -1.03
CA MET A 121 1.75 -5.92 -0.82
C MET A 121 2.47 -5.95 0.53
N ILE A 122 2.88 -4.79 1.10
CA ILE A 122 3.41 -4.75 2.47
C ILE A 122 2.32 -5.10 3.47
N HIS A 123 1.11 -4.53 3.34
CA HIS A 123 -0.01 -4.90 4.19
C HIS A 123 -0.37 -6.39 4.09
N MET A 124 -0.40 -6.93 2.86
CA MET A 124 -0.62 -8.37 2.64
C MET A 124 0.49 -9.22 3.25
N PHE A 125 1.76 -8.81 3.11
CA PHE A 125 2.89 -9.52 3.71
C PHE A 125 2.81 -9.51 5.23
N ASP A 126 2.46 -8.36 5.82
CA ASP A 126 2.34 -8.20 7.26
C ASP A 126 1.22 -9.07 7.84
N TYR A 127 0.09 -9.11 7.15
CA TYR A 127 -1.03 -10.00 7.48
C TYR A 127 -0.68 -11.49 7.32
N CYS A 128 0.15 -11.83 6.33
CA CYS A 128 0.59 -13.20 6.12
C CYS A 128 1.53 -13.69 7.23
N ARG A 129 2.50 -12.87 7.64
CA ARG A 129 3.57 -13.30 8.55
C ARG A 129 3.26 -13.11 10.03
N GLN A 130 2.24 -12.32 10.38
CA GLN A 130 1.84 -12.06 11.77
C GLN A 130 0.32 -12.17 11.91
N GLU A 131 -0.14 -12.56 13.11
CA GLU A 131 -1.55 -12.46 13.48
C GLU A 131 -1.93 -11.00 13.73
N LEU A 132 -2.16 -10.24 12.64
CA LEU A 132 -2.60 -8.86 12.74
C LEU A 132 -4.10 -8.78 13.05
N ASP A 133 -4.41 -8.30 14.25
CA ASP A 133 -5.73 -7.75 14.54
C ASP A 133 -5.79 -6.30 14.04
N PHE A 134 -6.44 -6.06 12.90
CA PHE A 134 -6.60 -4.71 12.38
C PHE A 134 -7.48 -3.85 13.27
N ALA A 135 -8.42 -4.42 14.05
CA ALA A 135 -9.24 -3.65 14.98
C ALA A 135 -8.37 -2.98 16.06
N ASP A 136 -7.21 -3.57 16.40
CA ASP A 136 -6.19 -2.91 17.19
C ASP A 136 -5.52 -1.78 16.38
N THR A 137 -5.73 -0.54 16.83
CA THR A 137 -5.17 0.66 16.21
C THR A 137 -3.65 0.69 16.21
N LYS A 138 -2.97 -0.03 17.12
CA LYS A 138 -1.52 -0.16 17.15
C LYS A 138 -1.01 -1.07 16.04
N HIS A 139 -1.69 -2.19 15.78
CA HIS A 139 -1.35 -3.07 14.66
C HIS A 139 -1.55 -2.36 13.33
N LEU A 140 -2.69 -1.68 13.17
CA LEU A 140 -2.96 -0.83 12.01
C LEU A 140 -1.84 0.23 11.83
N ALA A 141 -1.54 0.99 12.88
CA ALA A 141 -0.48 2.00 12.82
C ALA A 141 0.89 1.39 12.46
N CYS A 142 1.22 0.22 12.98
CA CYS A 142 2.49 -0.45 12.70
C CYS A 142 2.65 -0.84 11.22
N THR A 143 1.60 -1.43 10.62
CA THR A 143 1.66 -1.81 9.21
C THR A 143 1.67 -0.57 8.29
N GLU A 144 0.97 0.50 8.66
CA GLU A 144 1.01 1.79 7.95
C GLU A 144 2.40 2.47 8.05
N ILE A 145 3.07 2.39 9.20
CA ILE A 145 4.47 2.83 9.35
C ILE A 145 5.36 2.07 8.38
N ARG A 146 5.23 0.74 8.31
CA ARG A 146 6.08 -0.10 7.45
C ARG A 146 5.82 0.17 5.98
N ALA A 147 4.55 0.24 5.57
CA ALA A 147 4.17 0.58 4.21
C ALA A 147 4.72 1.96 3.80
N ALA A 148 4.52 3.00 4.63
CA ALA A 148 5.03 4.34 4.36
C ALA A 148 6.58 4.41 4.34
N ASN A 149 7.24 3.71 5.25
CA ASN A 149 8.72 3.62 5.36
C ASN A 149 9.33 3.01 4.11
N LEU A 150 8.78 1.88 3.66
CA LEU A 150 9.34 1.10 2.56
C LEU A 150 8.91 1.60 1.17
N THR A 151 7.83 2.40 1.07
CA THR A 151 7.30 2.86 -0.22
C THR A 151 7.26 4.39 -0.33
N HIS A 152 6.24 5.05 0.25
CA HIS A 152 5.89 6.44 -0.05
C HIS A 152 6.95 7.46 0.34
N CYS A 153 7.58 7.29 1.51
CA CYS A 153 8.60 8.21 2.01
C CYS A 153 9.99 7.90 1.47
N SER A 154 10.19 6.69 0.92
CA SER A 154 11.42 6.29 0.24
C SER A 154 11.61 6.99 -1.13
N PHE A 155 10.53 7.43 -1.78
CA PHE A 155 10.60 8.20 -3.05
C PHE A 155 10.90 9.69 -2.85
N ILE A 156 10.84 10.20 -1.62
CA ILE A 156 11.05 11.62 -1.30
C ILE A 156 12.32 11.77 -0.46
N ASN A 157 13.47 11.85 -1.12
CA ASN A 157 14.48 12.87 -0.77
C ASN A 157 15.69 12.85 -1.72
N ALA A 158 15.73 13.84 -2.60
CA ALA A 158 16.94 14.57 -3.03
C ALA A 158 16.45 15.73 -3.91
N PHE A 159 16.30 16.94 -3.35
CA PHE A 159 16.21 18.27 -4.03
C PHE A 159 15.20 19.31 -3.48
N LEU A 160 14.82 19.30 -2.21
CA LEU A 160 14.16 20.49 -1.62
C LEU A 160 14.85 20.87 -0.30
N GLY A 161 15.87 21.74 -0.38
CA GLY A 161 16.32 22.52 0.78
C GLY A 161 17.78 22.38 1.25
N GLY A 162 18.76 22.13 0.37
CA GLY A 162 20.18 22.32 0.72
C GLY A 162 20.69 21.57 1.96
N ALA A 163 20.11 20.40 2.29
CA ALA A 163 20.51 19.62 3.45
C ALA A 163 21.76 18.79 3.12
N ALA A 164 22.95 19.38 3.28
CA ALA A 164 24.26 18.74 3.17
C ALA A 164 24.57 17.70 4.28
N ALA A 165 23.54 17.19 4.97
CA ALA A 165 23.65 16.57 6.28
C ALA A 165 22.78 15.29 6.39
N PRO A 166 23.38 14.10 6.51
CA PRO A 166 22.64 12.84 6.62
C PRO A 166 21.61 12.79 7.76
N TRP A 167 21.88 13.45 8.88
CA TRP A 167 20.98 13.49 10.04
C TRP A 167 19.69 14.28 9.79
N ARG A 168 19.75 15.34 8.96
CA ARG A 168 18.55 16.12 8.60
C ARG A 168 17.64 15.30 7.70
N ILE A 169 18.22 14.57 6.74
CA ILE A 169 17.50 13.67 5.83
C ILE A 169 16.81 12.53 6.61
N ALA A 170 17.52 11.93 7.57
CA ALA A 170 16.96 10.88 8.42
C ALA A 170 15.75 11.38 9.25
N LYS A 171 15.86 12.55 9.87
CA LYS A 171 14.73 13.17 10.60
C LYS A 171 13.57 13.51 9.67
N THR A 172 13.84 14.06 8.48
CA THR A 172 12.79 14.37 7.48
C THR A 172 12.06 13.11 7.02
N HIS A 173 12.78 11.98 6.85
CA HIS A 173 12.16 10.72 6.48
C HIS A 173 11.25 10.17 7.59
N GLN A 174 11.73 10.15 8.84
CA GLN A 174 10.91 9.71 9.98
C GLN A 174 9.62 10.54 10.09
N GLU A 175 9.71 11.87 9.98
CA GLU A 175 8.52 12.73 10.02
C GLU A 175 7.56 12.48 8.85
N CYS A 176 8.08 12.23 7.64
CA CYS A 176 7.25 11.78 6.52
C CYS A 176 6.48 10.50 6.88
N VAL A 177 7.17 9.49 7.39
CA VAL A 177 6.56 8.19 7.73
C VAL A 177 5.50 8.36 8.80
N LYS A 178 5.78 9.12 9.86
CA LYS A 178 4.83 9.37 10.95
C LYS A 178 3.57 10.09 10.47
N ASN A 179 3.74 11.12 9.63
CA ASN A 179 2.60 11.85 9.07
C ASN A 179 1.75 10.96 8.16
N ARG A 180 2.38 10.20 7.26
CA ARG A 180 1.66 9.30 6.35
C ARG A 180 0.92 8.20 7.09
N ALA A 181 1.55 7.56 8.07
CA ALA A 181 0.89 6.55 8.86
C ALA A 181 -0.30 7.12 9.66
N ALA A 182 -0.15 8.31 10.23
CA ALA A 182 -1.24 8.98 10.93
C ALA A 182 -2.41 9.34 9.98
N GLU A 183 -2.13 9.83 8.77
CA GLU A 183 -3.14 10.08 7.73
C GLU A 183 -3.94 8.82 7.40
N SER A 184 -3.27 7.68 7.21
CA SER A 184 -3.95 6.40 6.96
C SER A 184 -4.81 5.96 8.14
N VAL A 185 -4.29 6.04 9.38
CA VAL A 185 -5.05 5.69 10.59
C VAL A 185 -6.29 6.57 10.73
N VAL A 186 -6.18 7.88 10.47
CA VAL A 186 -7.34 8.80 10.46
C VAL A 186 -8.37 8.36 9.42
N ALA A 187 -7.93 8.01 8.20
CA ALA A 187 -8.84 7.61 7.12
C ALA A 187 -9.64 6.34 7.46
N VAL A 188 -9.01 5.40 8.18
CA VAL A 188 -9.58 4.08 8.52
C VAL A 188 -10.40 4.14 9.82
N ARG A 189 -9.89 4.81 10.86
CA ARG A 189 -10.52 4.83 12.21
C ARG A 189 -11.39 6.06 12.47
N LYS A 190 -11.36 7.07 11.60
CA LYS A 190 -12.13 8.32 11.73
C LYS A 190 -11.86 9.04 13.06
N ILE A 191 -10.65 8.91 13.60
CA ILE A 191 -10.18 9.59 14.82
C ILE A 191 -9.45 10.91 14.47
N PRO A 192 -9.28 11.85 15.42
CA PRO A 192 -8.50 13.06 15.21
C PRO A 192 -7.02 12.76 14.88
N PHE A 193 -6.40 13.58 14.02
CA PHE A 193 -5.01 13.41 13.62
C PHE A 193 -4.03 13.37 14.80
N GLU A 194 -4.22 14.21 15.82
CA GLU A 194 -3.37 14.22 17.02
C GLU A 194 -3.43 12.91 17.80
N GLU A 195 -4.59 12.25 17.81
CA GLU A 195 -4.76 10.95 18.45
C GLU A 195 -4.08 9.85 17.62
N ALA A 196 -4.31 9.83 16.31
CA ALA A 196 -3.61 8.93 15.39
C ALA A 196 -2.09 9.08 15.49
N ARG A 197 -1.59 10.32 15.59
CA ARG A 197 -0.17 10.61 15.73
C ARG A 197 0.42 10.04 17.01
N LYS A 198 -0.30 10.14 18.15
CA LYS A 198 0.13 9.52 19.41
C LYS A 198 0.21 8.00 19.32
N ILE A 199 -0.76 7.36 18.65
CA ILE A 199 -0.75 5.92 18.43
C ILE A 199 0.47 5.52 17.59
N VAL A 200 0.69 6.21 16.47
CA VAL A 200 1.87 6.02 15.59
C VAL A 200 3.16 6.19 16.38
N ASP A 201 3.31 7.28 17.14
CA ASP A 201 4.51 7.53 17.95
C ASP A 201 4.75 6.44 19.00
N SER A 202 3.69 5.82 19.55
CA SER A 202 3.80 4.76 20.55
C SER A 202 4.37 3.44 20.03
N VAL A 203 4.24 3.17 18.73
CA VAL A 203 4.75 1.94 18.07
C VAL A 203 5.85 2.23 17.05
N PHE A 204 6.27 3.49 16.91
CA PHE A 204 7.11 3.93 15.79
C PHE A 204 8.45 3.19 15.70
N GLU A 205 9.22 3.15 16.79
CA GLU A 205 10.60 2.61 16.77
C GLU A 205 10.68 1.16 16.28
N PRO A 206 9.94 0.17 16.86
CA PRO A 206 10.01 -1.21 16.38
C PRO A 206 9.51 -1.34 14.93
N CYS A 207 8.41 -0.67 14.57
CA CYS A 207 7.82 -0.79 13.23
C CYS A 207 8.67 -0.10 12.15
N TYR A 208 9.34 1.01 12.48
CA TYR A 208 10.22 1.74 11.56
C TYR A 208 11.59 1.06 11.37
N ALA A 209 12.05 0.30 12.38
CA ALA A 209 13.27 -0.50 12.32
C ALA A 209 13.10 -1.77 11.48
N ASP A 210 11.88 -2.29 11.38
CA ASP A 210 11.57 -3.44 10.53
C ASP A 210 11.60 -3.04 9.03
N LEU A 211 12.51 -3.68 8.29
CA LEU A 211 12.70 -3.45 6.86
C LEU A 211 12.27 -4.65 6.00
N GLU A 212 11.74 -5.71 6.60
CA GLU A 212 11.23 -6.83 5.81
C GLU A 212 10.00 -6.42 5.00
N PRO A 213 9.86 -6.94 3.77
CA PRO A 213 10.75 -7.91 3.10
C PRO A 213 11.81 -7.26 2.20
N LEU A 214 11.87 -5.93 2.10
CA LEU A 214 12.78 -5.27 1.16
C LEU A 214 14.23 -5.16 1.69
N GLY A 215 14.42 -5.27 3.00
CA GLY A 215 15.72 -5.19 3.67
C GLY A 215 16.38 -3.80 3.67
N ARG A 216 15.78 -2.81 3.01
CA ARG A 216 16.29 -1.43 2.93
C ARG A 216 15.20 -0.41 2.63
N ARG A 217 15.45 0.83 3.07
CA ARG A 217 14.68 2.01 2.65
C ARG A 217 15.17 2.45 1.28
N MET A 218 14.27 2.57 0.30
CA MET A 218 14.68 2.92 -1.06
C MET A 218 15.06 4.39 -1.15
N ARG A 219 16.02 4.71 -2.02
CA ARG A 219 16.31 6.10 -2.40
C ARG A 219 15.78 6.39 -3.79
N ARG A 220 15.20 7.58 -3.99
CA ARG A 220 14.78 8.04 -5.32
C ARG A 220 15.94 8.01 -6.31
N ASN A 221 15.66 7.58 -7.55
CA ASN A 221 16.62 7.53 -8.65
C ASN A 221 17.90 6.74 -8.32
N SER A 222 17.78 5.66 -7.55
CA SER A 222 18.88 4.79 -7.17
C SER A 222 18.77 3.40 -7.80
N ALA A 223 19.83 2.61 -7.70
CA ALA A 223 19.83 1.19 -8.05
C ALA A 223 19.21 0.29 -6.96
N ASP A 224 18.58 0.86 -5.92
CA ASP A 224 18.05 0.10 -4.80
C ASP A 224 17.02 -0.97 -5.21
N PRO A 225 16.07 -0.73 -6.14
CA PRO A 225 15.16 -1.79 -6.60
C PRO A 225 15.88 -3.03 -7.12
N ILE A 226 16.94 -2.84 -7.91
CA ILE A 226 17.74 -3.94 -8.47
C ILE A 226 18.53 -4.65 -7.36
N ARG A 227 19.06 -3.89 -6.39
CA ARG A 227 19.78 -4.47 -5.24
C ARG A 227 18.85 -5.31 -4.37
N ILE A 228 17.65 -4.81 -4.08
CA ILE A 228 16.61 -5.54 -3.34
C ILE A 228 16.33 -6.89 -4.00
N GLU A 229 16.08 -6.90 -5.31
CA GLU A 229 15.80 -8.15 -6.01
C GLU A 229 16.99 -9.11 -6.02
N ARG A 230 18.22 -8.59 -6.12
CA ARG A 230 19.42 -9.43 -6.03
C ARG A 230 19.62 -9.99 -4.64
N GLU A 231 19.35 -9.23 -3.59
CA GLU A 231 19.61 -9.59 -2.19
C GLU A 231 18.50 -10.40 -1.54
N LYS A 232 17.32 -10.53 -2.18
CA LYS A 232 16.18 -11.25 -1.61
C LYS A 232 16.48 -12.69 -1.15
N HIS A 233 17.45 -13.37 -1.77
CA HIS A 233 17.88 -14.70 -1.37
C HIS A 233 18.57 -14.74 0.01
N ILE A 234 19.16 -13.61 0.45
CA ILE A 234 19.76 -13.46 1.78
C ILE A 234 18.67 -13.56 2.86
N PHE A 235 17.45 -13.14 2.54
CA PHE A 235 16.26 -13.25 3.39
C PHE A 235 15.51 -14.60 3.20
N GLY A 236 16.07 -15.53 2.42
CA GLY A 236 15.43 -16.81 2.13
C GLY A 236 14.33 -16.76 1.07
N TYR A 237 14.16 -15.64 0.36
CA TYR A 237 13.11 -15.51 -0.65
C TYR A 237 13.54 -16.09 -2.00
N THR A 238 12.88 -17.16 -2.45
CA THR A 238 13.20 -17.86 -3.70
C THR A 238 12.34 -17.39 -4.88
N SER A 239 12.89 -17.46 -6.09
CA SER A 239 12.17 -17.08 -7.33
C SER A 239 11.55 -18.27 -8.07
N GLU A 240 11.84 -19.49 -7.63
CA GLU A 240 11.41 -20.76 -8.22
C GLU A 240 10.15 -21.28 -7.53
#